data_AF-A0A950B702-F1
#
_entry.id   AF-A0A950B702-F1
#
_cell.length_a   1.000
_cell.length_b   1.000
_cell.length_c   1.000
_cell.angle_alpha   90.00
_cell.angle_beta   90.00
_cell.angle_gamma   90.00
#
_symmetry.space_group_name_H-M   'P 1'
#
loop_
_entity.id
_entity.type
_entity.pdbx_description
1 polymer ?
#
loop_
_entity_poly.entity_id
_entity_poly.type
_entity_poly.pdbx_seq_one_letter_code
_entity_poly.pdbx_strand_id
1 'polypeptide(L)' 'AFKHPRKNWRLKRGAVPQWYKARTGVRTRVQSGAARVARFRPQKFR' A
#
# COMPACT_ATOMS: atom_id res chain seq x y z
N ALA A 1 7.18 -31.19 -8.85
CA ALA A 1 8.08 -30.01 -8.80
C ALA A 1 7.73 -29.16 -7.58
N PHE A 2 8.72 -28.59 -6.89
CA PHE A 2 8.50 -27.77 -5.69
C PHE A 2 7.88 -26.41 -6.05
N LYS A 3 6.88 -25.97 -5.27
CA LYS A 3 6.21 -24.67 -5.44
C LYS A 3 6.54 -23.76 -4.25
N HIS A 4 7.09 -22.58 -4.53
CA HIS A 4 7.47 -21.63 -3.49
C HIS A 4 6.24 -21.08 -2.73
N PRO A 5 6.23 -21.08 -1.38
CA PRO A 5 5.04 -20.76 -0.57
C PRO A 5 4.67 -19.26 -0.49
N ARG A 6 5.34 -18.36 -1.22
CA ARG A 6 5.15 -16.89 -1.21
C ARG A 6 4.98 -16.31 0.21
N LYS A 7 5.77 -16.80 1.16
CA LYS A 7 5.69 -16.38 2.57
C LYS A 7 6.37 -15.02 2.75
N ASN A 8 5.58 -14.00 3.06
CA ASN A 8 6.08 -12.64 3.30
C ASN A 8 6.45 -12.46 4.78
N TRP A 9 7.68 -12.81 5.14
CA TRP A 9 8.20 -12.76 6.52
C TRP A 9 8.20 -11.38 7.17
N ARG A 10 8.19 -10.31 6.37
CA ARG A 10 8.27 -8.92 6.85
C ARG A 10 6.90 -8.23 6.99
N LEU A 11 5.80 -8.86 6.59
CA LEU A 11 4.45 -8.27 6.68
C LEU A 11 3.78 -8.65 8.01
N LYS A 12 3.94 -7.79 9.03
CA LYS A 12 3.21 -7.93 10.30
C LYS A 12 1.76 -7.43 10.11
N ARG A 13 0.86 -8.32 9.69
CA ARG A 13 -0.59 -8.06 9.66
C ARG A 13 -1.17 -8.32 11.05
N GLY A 14 -1.42 -7.26 11.82
CA GLY A 14 -2.28 -7.36 13.00
C GLY A 14 -3.74 -7.59 12.58
N ALA A 15 -4.51 -8.29 13.41
CA ALA A 15 -5.93 -8.61 13.17
C ALA A 15 -6.88 -7.42 13.43
N VAL A 16 -6.46 -6.19 13.11
CA VAL A 16 -7.28 -4.99 13.33
C VAL A 16 -8.25 -4.80 12.15
N PRO A 17 -9.58 -4.72 12.41
CA PRO A 17 -10.58 -4.50 11.37
C PRO A 17 -10.32 -3.25 10.54
N GLN A 18 -10.72 -3.27 9.27
CA GLN A 18 -10.56 -2.11 8.37
C GLN A 18 -11.42 -0.92 8.82
N TRP A 19 -12.65 -1.17 9.30
CA TRP A 19 -13.55 -0.12 9.77
C TRP A 19 -12.95 0.68 10.94
N TYR A 20 -12.25 0.00 11.85
CA TYR A 20 -11.62 0.65 13.00
C TYR A 20 -10.48 1.57 12.55
N LYS A 21 -9.63 1.09 11.63
CA LYS A 21 -8.51 1.89 11.09
C LYS A 21 -8.99 3.10 10.30
N ALA A 22 -10.10 2.97 9.56
CA ALA A 22 -10.73 4.09 8.89
C ALA A 22 -11.27 5.13 9.89
N ARG A 23 -11.91 4.68 10.98
CA ARG A 23 -12.46 5.57 12.02
C ARG A 23 -11.38 6.27 12.84
N THR A 24 -10.30 5.57 13.16
CA THR A 24 -9.21 6.08 14.00
C THR A 24 -8.10 6.79 13.22
N GLY A 25 -8.24 6.94 11.90
CA GLY A 25 -7.25 7.62 11.06
C GLY A 25 -5.96 6.83 10.83
N VAL A 26 -5.94 5.52 11.12
CA VAL A 26 -4.75 4.68 10.94
C VAL A 26 -4.53 4.39 9.45
N ARG A 27 -3.37 4.79 8.93
CA ARG A 27 -2.99 4.55 7.52
C ARG A 27 -2.80 3.07 7.24
N THR A 28 -3.48 2.56 6.21
CA THR A 28 -3.44 1.15 5.79
C THR A 28 -2.64 0.90 4.51
N ARG A 29 -2.35 1.95 3.74
CA ARG A 29 -1.70 1.88 2.43
C ARG A 29 -0.70 3.02 2.24
N VAL A 30 0.32 2.77 1.43
CA VAL A 30 1.32 3.74 1.00
C VAL A 30 1.18 3.96 -0.50
N GLN A 31 1.46 5.17 -0.99
CA GLN A 31 1.45 5.48 -2.43
C GLN A 31 2.62 4.79 -3.13
N SER A 32 2.36 4.12 -4.26
CA SER A 32 3.40 3.59 -5.13
C SER A 32 4.15 4.71 -5.87
N GLY A 33 5.32 4.41 -6.44
CA GLY A 33 6.13 5.39 -7.17
C GLY A 33 5.39 6.00 -8.37
N ALA A 34 4.74 5.16 -9.19
CA ALA A 34 3.92 5.61 -10.31
C ALA A 34 2.74 6.49 -9.86
N ALA A 35 2.08 6.14 -8.75
CA ALA A 35 0.98 6.95 -8.19
C ALA A 35 1.46 8.33 -7.71
N ARG A 36 2.68 8.42 -7.16
CA ARG A 36 3.29 9.72 -6.81
C ARG A 36 3.55 10.56 -8.04
N VAL A 37 4.16 9.98 -9.07
CA VAL A 37 4.42 10.65 -10.35
C VAL A 37 3.12 11.18 -10.95
N ALA A 38 2.04 10.41 -10.95
CA ALA A 38 0.74 10.86 -11.46
C ALA A 38 0.17 12.09 -10.71
N ARG A 39 0.46 12.23 -9.41
CA ARG A 39 -0.04 13.36 -8.59
C ARG A 39 0.82 14.61 -8.68
N PHE A 40 2.14 14.44 -8.75
CA PHE A 40 3.09 15.54 -8.55
C PHE A 40 3.95 15.86 -9.76
N ARG A 41 3.94 15.04 -10.82
CA ARG A 41 4.64 15.41 -12.04
C ARG A 41 4.02 16.68 -12.61
N PRO A 42 4.82 17.69 -12.99
CA PRO A 42 4.29 18.83 -13.71
C PRO A 42 3.62 18.35 -15.00
N GLN A 43 2.45 18.88 -15.30
CA GLN A 43 1.82 18.64 -16.60
C GLN A 43 2.74 19.24 -17.66
N LYS A 44 3.10 18.45 -18.67
CA LYS A 44 3.76 19.00 -19.85
C LYS A 44 2.76 19.92 -20.51
N PHE A 45 3.03 21.23 -20.47
CA PHE A 45 2.33 22.18 -21.32
C PHE A 45 2.58 21.75 -22.77
N ARG A 46 1.50 21.71 -23.54
CA ARG A 46 1.50 21.26 -24.92
C ARG A 46 1.69 22.45 -25.84
#